data_AF-A0A319BY30-F1
#
_entry.id   AF-A0A319BY30-F1
#
_cell.length_a   1.000
_cell.length_b   1.000
_cell.length_c   1.000
_cell.angle_alpha   90.00
_cell.angle_beta   90.00
_cell.angle_gamma   90.00
#
_symmetry.space_group_name_H-M   'P 1'
#
loop_
_entity.id
_entity.type
_entity.pdbx_description
1 polymer ?
#
loop_
_entity_poly.entity_id
_entity_poly.type
_entity_poly.pdbx_seq_one_letter_code
_entity_poly.pdbx_strand_id
1 'polypeptide(L)' 'MSIKFITSNEIPMMCKMAGVHALFIDMEHSAMDLHQVGQLILACNYAGVSAVVRSPSKSH' A
#
# COMPACT_ATOMS: atom_id res chain seq x y z
N MET A 1 3.39 0.01 19.33
CA MET A 1 2.84 0.03 17.96
C MET A 1 3.97 0.47 17.04
N SER A 2 4.47 -0.39 16.15
CA SER A 2 5.62 -0.11 15.28
C SER A 2 5.12 0.42 13.93
N ILE A 3 5.60 1.57 13.49
CA ILE A 3 5.33 2.11 12.14
C ILE A 3 6.57 1.83 11.28
N LYS A 4 6.39 1.15 10.15
CA LYS A 4 7.46 0.94 9.16
C LYS A 4 7.05 1.60 7.86
N PHE A 5 7.87 2.52 7.37
CA PHE A 5 7.70 3.14 6.05
C PHE A 5 8.35 2.25 5.00
N ILE A 6 7.55 1.66 4.12
CA ILE A 6 8.01 0.72 3.08
C ILE A 6 7.28 1.05 1.78
N THR A 7 8.02 1.31 0.72
CA THR A 7 7.49 1.65 -0.62
C THR A 7 7.75 0.58 -1.67
N SER A 8 8.41 -0.52 -1.30
CA SER A 8 8.74 -1.61 -2.22
C SER A 8 7.54 -2.51 -2.50
N ASN A 9 7.42 -2.98 -3.75
CA ASN A 9 6.38 -3.91 -4.20
C ASN A 9 6.45 -5.31 -3.55
N GLU A 10 7.47 -5.61 -2.75
CA GLU A 10 7.58 -6.88 -2.04
C GLU A 10 6.73 -6.93 -0.76
N ILE A 11 6.29 -5.78 -0.24
CA ILE A 11 5.52 -5.73 1.00
C ILE A 11 4.21 -6.54 0.97
N PRO A 12 3.44 -6.65 -0.14
CA PRO A 12 2.22 -7.45 -0.16
C PRO A 12 2.49 -8.95 0.01
N MET A 13 3.61 -9.45 -0.52
CA MET A 13 4.03 -10.84 -0.29
C MET A 13 4.38 -11.07 1.18
N MET A 14 5.08 -10.13 1.81
CA MET A 14 5.35 -10.20 3.25
C MET A 14 4.06 -10.15 4.07
N CYS A 15 3.10 -9.29 3.70
CA CYS A 15 1.78 -9.23 4.32
C CYS A 15 1.05 -10.57 4.22
N LYS A 16 1.03 -11.20 3.04
CA LYS A 16 0.44 -12.52 2.85
C LYS A 16 1.06 -13.56 3.77
N MET A 17 2.39 -13.62 3.84
CA MET A 17 3.12 -14.55 4.70
C MET A 17 2.88 -14.28 6.19
N ALA A 18 2.64 -13.03 6.56
CA ALA A 18 2.30 -12.62 7.92
C ALA A 18 0.81 -12.80 8.28
N GLY A 19 -0.03 -13.30 7.36
CA GLY A 19 -1.48 -13.45 7.58
C GLY A 19 -2.24 -12.11 7.58
N VAL A 20 -1.65 -11.06 7.02
CA VAL A 20 -2.29 -9.75 6.86
C VAL A 20 -3.15 -9.75 5.60
N HIS A 21 -4.42 -9.39 5.75
CA HIS A 21 -5.41 -9.46 4.66
C HIS A 21 -5.50 -8.18 3.84
N ALA A 22 -5.05 -7.04 4.37
CA ALA A 22 -5.13 -5.76 3.70
C ALA A 22 -3.89 -4.90 3.94
N LEU A 23 -3.50 -4.13 2.92
CA LEU A 23 -2.45 -3.13 2.97
C LEU A 23 -3.07 -1.75 2.85
N PHE A 24 -2.86 -0.91 3.86
CA PHE A 24 -3.27 0.49 3.83
C PHE A 24 -2.19 1.34 3.14
N ILE A 25 -2.56 1.95 2.02
CA ILE A 25 -1.67 2.74 1.16
C ILE A 25 -2.06 4.21 1.35
N ASP A 26 -1.20 4.94 2.06
CA ASP A 26 -1.45 6.33 2.40
C ASP A 26 -0.87 7.29 1.37
N MET A 27 -1.70 7.83 0.48
CA MET A 27 -1.26 8.89 -0.44
C MET A 27 -1.39 10.30 0.15
N GLU A 28 -2.10 10.47 1.26
CA GLU A 28 -2.35 11.79 1.84
C GLU A 28 -1.12 12.33 2.60
N HIS A 29 -0.34 11.42 3.20
CA HIS A 29 0.86 11.79 3.96
C HIS A 29 2.12 11.08 3.47
N SER A 30 2.14 10.65 2.22
CA SER A 30 3.35 10.15 1.54
C SER A 30 3.61 10.92 0.26
N ALA A 31 4.83 10.78 -0.26
CA ALA A 31 5.21 11.29 -1.56
C ALA A 31 4.87 10.31 -2.72
N MET A 32 4.01 9.30 -2.49
CA MET A 32 3.70 8.31 -3.51
C MET A 32 2.81 8.91 -4.60
N ASP A 33 3.25 8.78 -5.85
CA ASP A 33 2.43 9.12 -7.01
C ASP A 33 1.49 7.97 -7.42
N LEU A 34 0.62 8.24 -8.39
CA LEU A 34 -0.31 7.24 -8.92
C LEU A 34 0.40 6.04 -9.58
N HIS A 35 1.61 6.24 -10.13
CA HIS A 35 2.36 5.16 -10.75
C HIS A 35 2.85 4.17 -9.69
N GLN A 36 3.47 4.68 -8.62
CA GLN A 36 3.95 3.88 -7.49
C GLN A 36 2.79 3.15 -6.80
N VAL A 37 1.67 3.84 -6.56
CA VAL A 37 0.48 3.23 -5.97
C VAL A 37 -0.10 2.15 -6.90
N GLY A 38 -0.14 2.40 -8.20
CA GLY A 38 -0.59 1.42 -9.19
C GLY A 38 0.24 0.13 -9.18
N GLN A 39 1.57 0.25 -9.10
CA GLN A 39 2.46 -0.92 -8.97
C GLN A 39 2.19 -1.70 -7.68
N LEU A 40 1.96 -1.00 -6.57
CA LEU A 40 1.68 -1.62 -5.29
C LEU A 40 0.31 -2.32 -5.27
N ILE A 41 -0.71 -1.74 -5.91
CA ILE A 41 -2.02 -2.37 -6.11
C ILE A 41 -1.88 -3.65 -6.95
N LEU A 42 -1.09 -3.62 -8.03
CA LEU A 42 -0.86 -4.79 -8.85
C LEU A 42 -0.19 -5.93 -8.04
N ALA A 43 0.81 -5.58 -7.23
CA ALA A 43 1.47 -6.54 -6.34
C ALA A 43 0.52 -7.09 -5.26
N CYS A 44 -0.37 -6.25 -4.71
CA CYS A 44 -1.42 -6.68 -3.78
C CYS A 44 -2.39 -7.69 -4.42
N ASN A 45 -2.86 -7.41 -5.64
CA ASN A 45 -3.73 -8.31 -6.40
C ASN A 45 -3.06 -9.66 -6.66
N TYR A 46 -1.77 -9.65 -7.03
CA TYR A 46 -1.00 -10.88 -7.21
C TYR A 46 -0.86 -11.69 -5.91
N ALA A 47 -0.57 -11.03 -4.79
CA ALA A 47 -0.38 -11.67 -3.49
C ALA A 47 -1.70 -12.11 -2.81
N GLY A 48 -2.84 -11.71 -3.34
CA GLY A 48 -4.15 -11.92 -2.71
C GLY A 48 -4.31 -11.14 -1.39
N VAL A 49 -3.79 -9.92 -1.34
CA VAL A 49 -3.94 -8.95 -0.24
C VAL A 49 -4.76 -7.77 -0.75
N SER A 50 -5.76 -7.32 0.01
CA SER A 50 -6.59 -6.18 -0.39
C SER A 50 -5.81 -4.87 -0.29
N ALA A 51 -5.67 -4.14 -1.39
CA ALA A 51 -5.16 -2.77 -1.37
C ALA A 51 -6.26 -1.79 -0.92
N VAL A 52 -6.00 -1.03 0.15
CA VAL A 52 -6.89 0.04 0.63
C VAL A 52 -6.15 1.37 0.51
N VAL A 53 -6.51 2.15 -0.52
CA VAL A 53 -5.83 3.41 -0.82
C VAL A 53 -6.57 4.58 -0.19
N ARG A 54 -5.85 5.39 0.59
CA ARG A 54 -6.31 6.72 0.99
C ARG A 54 -5.85 7.73 -0.05
N SER A 55 -6.79 8.23 -0.84
CA SER A 55 -6.54 9.33 -1.79
C SER A 55 -6.26 10.65 -1.05
N PRO A 56 -5.44 11.55 -1.60
CA PRO A 56 -5.29 12.89 -1.06
C PRO A 56 -6.62 13.65 -1.14
N SER A 57 -6.93 14.43 -0.10
CA SER A 57 -8.10 15.30 -0.08
C SER A 57 -7.84 16.58 -0.90
N LYS A 58 -8.92 17.16 -1.46
CA LYS A 58 -8.86 18.43 -2.21
C LYS A 58 -8.97 19.65 -1.28
N SER A 59 -8.57 19.53 -0.02
CA SER A 59 -8.64 20.61 0.96
C SER A 59 -7.28 21.28 1.12
N HIS A 60 -7.03 22.28 0.28
CA HIS A 60 -6.48 23.60 0.63
C HIS A 60 -6.57 24.50 -0.60
#